data_AF-A0A2N5KKD3-F1
#
_entry.id   AF-A0A2N5KKD3-F1
#
_cell.length_a   1.000
_cell.length_b   1.000
_cell.length_c   1.000
_cell.angle_alpha   90.00
_cell.angle_beta   90.00
_cell.angle_gamma   90.00
#
_symmetry.space_group_name_H-M   'P 1'
#
loop_
_entity.id
_entity.type
_entity.pdbx_description
1 polymer ?
#
loop_
_entity_poly.entity_id
_entity_poly.type
_entity_poly.pdbx_seq_one_letter_code
_entity_poly.pdbx_strand_id
1 'polypeptide(L)'
;ADVGLSTASWAIAETGSLVLESGQGRGRSVTLLPPTYVAVLRADRILGTVPEAISKYAGGKVPANVCFHTGPSRSGDIEMSLVVGMHGPGDVHVVVVG
;
A
#
# COMPACT_ATOMS: atom_id res chain seq x y z
N ALA A 1 -16.45 -4.47 -5.68
CA ALA A 1 -15.58 -5.56 -6.18
C ALA A 1 -14.95 -6.21 -4.98
N ASP A 2 -14.78 -7.53 -5.02
CA ASP A 2 -14.31 -8.30 -3.87
C ASP A 2 -12.78 -8.23 -3.71
N VAL A 3 -12.07 -8.05 -4.83
CA VAL A 3 -10.61 -7.99 -4.87
C VAL A 3 -10.14 -6.74 -5.61
N GLY A 4 -9.18 -6.04 -5.02
CA GLY A 4 -8.37 -5.01 -5.65
C GLY A 4 -7.04 -5.58 -6.11
N LEU A 5 -6.65 -5.35 -7.36
CA LEU A 5 -5.38 -5.81 -7.91
C LEU A 5 -4.63 -4.62 -8.51
N SER A 6 -3.39 -4.41 -8.07
CA SER A 6 -2.49 -3.44 -8.69
C SER A 6 -1.02 -3.78 -8.50
N THR A 7 -0.15 -3.03 -9.16
CA THR A 7 1.27 -2.98 -8.80
C THR A 7 1.51 -1.96 -7.69
N ALA A 8 2.52 -2.17 -6.86
CA ALA A 8 3.05 -1.12 -5.99
C ALA A 8 4.22 -0.37 -6.65
N SER A 9 4.40 0.91 -6.33
CA SER A 9 5.55 1.68 -6.85
C SER A 9 6.85 1.26 -6.18
N TRP A 10 6.81 1.07 -4.86
CA TRP A 10 7.91 0.58 -4.04
C TRP A 10 7.38 -0.25 -2.87
N ALA A 11 8.25 -0.99 -2.21
CA ALA A 11 8.01 -1.49 -0.86
C ALA A 11 9.18 -1.11 0.05
N ILE A 12 8.95 -1.16 1.36
CA ILE A 12 9.92 -0.77 2.38
C ILE A 12 10.11 -1.95 3.32
N ALA A 13 11.31 -2.51 3.33
CA ALA A 13 11.63 -3.71 4.10
C ALA A 13 11.53 -3.47 5.61
N GLU A 14 12.03 -2.35 6.13
CA GLU A 14 12.07 -2.10 7.58
C GLU A 14 10.69 -2.05 8.23
N THR A 15 9.67 -1.57 7.52
CA THR A 15 8.30 -1.40 8.04
C THR A 15 7.32 -2.42 7.49
N GLY A 16 7.68 -3.19 6.46
CA GLY A 16 6.73 -4.04 5.73
C GLY A 16 5.64 -3.23 5.02
N SER A 17 5.97 -2.05 4.49
CA SER A 17 5.01 -1.15 3.86
C SER A 17 5.06 -1.23 2.33
N LEU A 18 3.90 -1.10 1.69
CA LEU A 18 3.79 -0.77 0.27
C LEU A 18 3.71 0.74 0.08
N VAL A 19 4.36 1.25 -0.96
CA VAL A 19 4.25 2.64 -1.41
C VAL A 19 3.41 2.67 -2.68
N LEU A 20 2.26 3.34 -2.60
CA LEU A 20 1.26 3.40 -3.66
C LEU A 20 1.11 4.85 -4.13
N GLU A 21 1.18 5.05 -5.44
CA GLU A 21 0.98 6.36 -6.07
C GLU A 21 -0.41 6.44 -6.68
N SER A 22 -1.07 7.58 -6.50
CA SER A 22 -2.33 7.88 -7.17
C SER A 22 -2.12 8.79 -8.38
N GLY A 23 -2.86 8.54 -9.45
CA GLY A 23 -2.82 9.34 -10.67
C GLY A 23 -3.79 8.81 -11.72
N GLN A 24 -3.63 9.27 -12.96
CA GLN A 24 -4.44 8.77 -14.08
C GLN A 24 -4.23 7.26 -14.24
N GLY A 25 -5.33 6.49 -14.23
CA GLY A 25 -5.29 5.02 -14.27
C GLY A 25 -4.86 4.33 -12.97
N ARG A 26 -4.55 5.09 -11.92
CA ARG A 26 -4.14 4.61 -10.59
C ARG A 26 -5.06 5.18 -9.52
N GLY A 27 -6.31 4.75 -9.56
CA GLY A 27 -7.34 5.19 -8.61
C GLY A 27 -7.17 4.54 -7.24
N ARG A 28 -7.25 5.34 -6.18
CA ARG A 28 -7.22 4.85 -4.77
C ARG A 28 -8.33 3.86 -4.45
N SER A 29 -9.43 3.89 -5.21
CA SER A 29 -10.54 2.95 -5.04
C SER A 29 -10.09 1.50 -5.12
N VAL A 30 -9.10 1.17 -5.95
CA VAL A 30 -8.59 -0.20 -6.12
C VAL A 30 -7.85 -0.70 -4.89
N THR A 31 -7.13 0.19 -4.20
CA THR A 31 -6.23 -0.18 -3.09
C THR A 31 -6.84 0.04 -1.71
N LEU A 32 -8.00 0.73 -1.64
CA LEU A 32 -8.68 1.08 -0.39
C LEU A 32 -10.04 0.41 -0.21
N LEU A 33 -10.84 0.23 -1.27
CA LEU A 33 -12.25 -0.16 -1.11
C LEU A 33 -12.49 -1.68 -1.09
N PRO A 34 -11.84 -2.50 -1.94
CA PRO A 34 -12.03 -3.93 -1.88
C PRO A 34 -11.59 -4.51 -0.54
N PRO A 35 -12.34 -5.46 0.02
CA PRO A 35 -12.00 -6.09 1.30
C PRO A 35 -10.68 -6.88 1.24
N THR A 36 -10.34 -7.41 0.05
CA THR A 36 -9.06 -8.05 -0.23
C THR A 36 -8.25 -7.21 -1.22
N TYR A 37 -6.99 -6.95 -0.92
CA TYR A 37 -6.06 -6.28 -1.81
C TYR A 37 -4.86 -7.17 -2.14
N VAL A 38 -4.53 -7.27 -3.43
CA VAL A 38 -3.37 -7.99 -3.94
C VAL A 38 -2.45 -7.02 -4.66
N ALA A 39 -1.21 -6.93 -4.19
CA ALA A 39 -0.15 -6.16 -4.83
C ALA A 39 0.84 -7.09 -5.53
N VAL A 40 1.10 -6.85 -6.82
CA VAL A 40 2.24 -7.47 -7.52
C VAL A 40 3.43 -6.52 -7.44
N LEU A 41 4.54 -7.00 -6.90
CA LEU A 41 5.71 -6.20 -6.60
C LEU A 41 6.95 -6.83 -7.23
N ARG A 42 7.73 -6.06 -7.98
CA ARG A 42 9.04 -6.53 -8.45
C ARG A 42 10.07 -6.52 -7.32
N ALA A 43 10.90 -7.54 -7.23
CA ALA A 43 11.91 -7.68 -6.18
C ALA A 43 12.90 -6.49 -6.15
N ASP A 44 13.23 -5.92 -7.32
CA ASP A 44 14.08 -4.74 -7.47
C ASP A 44 13.43 -3.42 -7.02
N ARG A 45 12.17 -3.44 -6.59
CA ARG A 45 11.42 -2.30 -6.05
C ARG A 45 11.31 -2.30 -4.53
N ILE A 46 12.01 -3.22 -3.86
CA ILE A 46 12.09 -3.26 -2.40
C ILE A 46 13.23 -2.36 -1.95
N LEU A 47 12.90 -1.33 -1.18
CA LEU A 47 13.83 -0.39 -0.55
C LEU A 47 14.08 -0.81 0.90
N GLY A 48 15.19 -0.33 1.47
CA GLY A 48 15.53 -0.61 2.85
C GLY A 48 14.64 0.19 3.82
N THR A 49 14.54 1.50 3.59
CA THR A 49 14.05 2.44 4.61
C THR A 49 13.02 3.46 4.10
N VAL A 50 12.27 4.07 5.02
CA VAL A 50 11.30 5.14 4.73
C VAL A 50 11.98 6.38 4.14
N PRO A 51 13.13 6.87 4.66
CA PRO A 51 13.86 7.97 4.02
C PRO A 51 14.26 7.66 2.56
N GLU A 52 14.67 6.43 2.26
CA GLU A 52 14.95 6.02 0.87
C GLU A 52 13.69 6.15 -0.01
N ALA A 53 12.54 5.71 0.49
CA ALA A 53 11.27 5.82 -0.23
C ALA A 53 10.85 7.28 -0.45
N ILE A 54 10.97 8.13 0.58
CA ILE A 54 10.68 9.57 0.48
C ILE A 54 11.63 10.24 -0.51
N SER A 55 12.91 9.85 -0.53
CA SER A 55 13.92 10.42 -1.43
C SER A 55 13.58 10.22 -2.91
N LYS A 56 12.81 9.17 -3.26
CA LYS A 56 12.34 8.93 -4.64
C LYS A 56 11.46 10.05 -5.19
N TYR A 57 10.89 10.88 -4.33
CA TYR A 57 10.00 11.98 -4.70
C TYR A 57 10.63 13.36 -4.50
N ALA A 58 11.88 13.44 -4.01
CA ALA A 58 12.58 14.70 -3.83
C ALA A 58 12.98 15.31 -5.17
N GLY A 59 12.75 16.62 -5.36
CA GLY A 59 13.22 17.38 -6.52
C GLY A 59 12.53 17.10 -7.85
N GLY A 60 11.46 16.30 -7.87
CA GLY A 60 10.73 15.91 -9.08
C GLY A 60 9.23 16.23 -9.04
N LYS A 61 8.50 15.75 -10.05
CA LYS A 61 7.04 15.85 -10.09
C LYS A 61 6.42 14.85 -9.10
N VAL A 62 5.76 15.38 -8.08
CA VAL A 62 5.07 14.56 -7.07
C VAL A 62 3.73 14.07 -7.63
N PRO A 63 3.36 12.78 -7.46
CA PRO A 63 2.04 12.27 -7.78
C PRO A 63 0.94 13.02 -7.03
N ALA A 64 -0.33 12.85 -7.46
CA ALA A 64 -1.46 13.49 -6.79
C ALA A 64 -1.62 13.03 -5.33
N ASN A 65 -1.15 11.82 -5.02
CA ASN A 65 -1.08 11.27 -3.67
C ASN A 65 -0.06 10.13 -3.63
N VAL A 66 0.63 10.00 -2.50
CA VAL A 66 1.51 8.88 -2.17
C VAL A 66 1.05 8.30 -0.82
N CYS A 67 0.69 7.03 -0.80
CA CYS A 67 0.19 6.33 0.39
C CYS A 67 1.16 5.22 0.79
N PHE A 68 1.40 5.13 2.11
CA PHE A 68 2.19 4.08 2.72
C PHE A 68 1.22 3.12 3.40
N HIS A 69 1.06 1.92 2.85
CA HIS A 69 0.16 0.90 3.38
C HIS A 69 0.98 -0.11 4.18
N THR A 70 0.82 -0.13 5.50
CA THR A 70 1.56 -1.00 6.42
C THR A 70 0.64 -2.11 6.93
N GLY A 71 0.60 -3.22 6.20
CA GLY A 71 -0.26 -4.36 6.54
C GLY A 71 -1.76 -4.14 6.30
N PRO A 72 -2.61 -5.09 6.72
CA PRO A 72 -4.06 -5.00 6.61
C PRO A 72 -4.67 -3.99 7.59
N SER A 73 -5.86 -3.47 7.26
CA SER A 73 -6.61 -2.55 8.12
C SER A 73 -7.07 -3.24 9.40
N ARG A 74 -6.63 -2.74 10.55
CA ARG A 74 -6.95 -3.27 11.88
C ARG A 74 -7.00 -2.14 12.91
N SER A 75 -8.17 -1.95 13.52
CA SER A 75 -8.43 -0.95 14.56
C SER A 75 -8.78 -1.65 15.87
N GLY A 76 -8.05 -1.37 16.94
CA GLY A 76 -8.32 -1.91 18.29
C GLY A 76 -9.02 -0.93 19.22
N ASP A 77 -9.28 0.28 18.73
CA ASP A 77 -9.84 1.42 19.45
C ASP A 77 -11.36 1.56 19.28
N ILE A 78 -12.00 0.62 18.56
CA ILE A 78 -13.46 0.58 18.40
C ILE A 78 -14.04 -0.29 19.51
N GLU A 79 -14.64 0.36 20.51
CA GLU A 79 -15.35 -0.31 21.61
C GLU A 79 -14.47 -1.32 22.37
N MET A 80 -13.14 -1.10 22.40
CA MET A 80 -12.13 -2.03 22.96
C MET A 80 -12.15 -3.42 22.29
N SER A 81 -12.66 -3.50 21.08
CA SER A 81 -12.73 -4.70 20.27
C SER A 81 -11.85 -4.55 19.02
N LEU A 82 -11.31 -5.67 18.56
CA LEU A 82 -10.53 -5.68 17.33
C LEU A 82 -11.48 -5.70 16.13
N VAL A 83 -11.48 -4.62 15.36
CA VAL A 83 -12.22 -4.52 14.10
C VAL A 83 -11.23 -4.54 12.94
N VAL A 84 -11.47 -5.45 12.00
CA VAL A 84 -10.62 -5.64 10.80
C VAL A 84 -11.37 -5.09 9.59
N GLY A 85 -10.68 -4.34 8.74
CA GLY A 85 -11.23 -3.88 7.45
C GLY A 85 -12.10 -2.61 7.49
N MET A 86 -12.11 -1.86 8.59
CA MET A 86 -12.97 -0.66 8.71
C MET A 86 -12.47 0.55 7.88
N HIS A 87 -11.15 0.67 7.73
CA HIS A 87 -10.50 1.80 7.05
C HIS A 87 -9.76 1.43 5.76
N GLY A 88 -9.94 0.19 5.29
CA GLY A 88 -9.25 -0.32 4.12
C GLY A 88 -9.36 -1.85 4.04
N PRO A 89 -8.58 -2.49 3.15
CA PRO A 89 -8.61 -3.94 3.00
C PRO A 89 -8.28 -4.65 4.31
N GLY A 90 -9.14 -5.59 4.71
CA GLY A 90 -8.91 -6.45 5.89
C GLY A 90 -7.94 -7.60 5.58
N ASP A 91 -7.79 -7.95 4.31
CA ASP A 91 -6.86 -8.97 3.82
C ASP A 91 -5.94 -8.37 2.75
N VAL A 92 -4.63 -8.57 2.90
CA VAL A 92 -3.61 -7.98 2.03
C VAL A 92 -2.57 -9.03 1.66
N HIS A 93 -2.39 -9.24 0.35
CA HIS A 93 -1.41 -10.16 -0.22
C HIS A 93 -0.39 -9.39 -1.05
N VAL A 94 0.89 -9.77 -0.92
CA VAL A 94 1.97 -9.22 -1.76
C VAL A 94 2.65 -10.36 -2.49
N VAL A 95 2.58 -10.33 -3.82
CA VAL A 95 3.25 -11.29 -4.70
C VAL A 95 4.53 -10.64 -5.20
N VAL A 96 5.66 -11.10 -4.67
CA VAL A 96 6.99 -10.65 -5.11
C VAL A 96 7.40 -11.45 -6.34
N VAL A 97 7.75 -10.74 -7.43
CA VAL A 97 8.23 -11.32 -8.69
C VAL A 97 9.65 -10.84 -8.96
N GLY A 98 10.54 -11.75 -9.33
CA GLY A 98 11.97 -11.48 -9.53
C GLY A 98 12.56 -12.37 -10.60
#